data_AF-A0A955AH03-F1
#
_entry.id   AF-A0A955AH03-F1
#
_cell.length_a   1.000
_cell.length_b   1.000
_cell.length_c   1.000
_cell.angle_alpha   90.00
_cell.angle_beta   90.00
_cell.angle_gamma   90.00
#
_symmetry.space_group_name_H-M   'P 1'
#
loop_
_entity.id
_entity.type
_entity.pdbx_description
1 polymer ?
#
loop_
_entity_poly.entity_id
_entity_poly.type
_entity_poly.pdbx_seq_one_letter_code
_entity_poly.pdbx_strand_id
1 'polypeptide(L)'
;QLLLEQQFERARLTLGAVAILNHPQLEKINHRFRQLRRAVDEERERAEKQRDQVLVDAGQLLDSGEFKQALDMLISVPPEVRDDDIAELMCRAQEKLGECYRLRDEIKEAVKSQQLDNLLERVLKFLKLKPADAGAQQLAMQLSQRNAAQAKELMKRHEYAAARELLDAIPRFAESEPIESLSQELREYEFLSSYLATAPYFDNVIVLALDRLRRTAAKHPELPGWLERAKQIQAESAREGGVQTLAWSPASPQSPRAAINWERPRRLLRTSMGTFQMDKEFAKTCPRMYVVIGTALHALGFGSVSAQMDANPSHGIRKHLGGLVRKKIPKSAWGIEVGSTGLKAVRLEREQPDAPPRIVDYIVIETKSTADGDGIADKLAALLRAFSEKADLKVDRVCMAMPSDKLLVRTLRLPATDPRKLVSAVDLELKHRIPYAAEELSMVRHIFDSQPDAKDDTLRNAIGIASRVVHVEELATAFTDASGQRLDGLIPENIALHTLLTHDLIDSDKERAIGMLYLGANSSLFVCGSSYHFISRSFSVGTRTFSQLVARRFKTTHETANKLIFNPAPAKRLSAFYDAIEPGMALLEKELKQSLQSYNSEFAERPLSRIIVAGGGGDIVGLMNQLARSL
;
A
#
# COMPACT_ATOMS: atom_id res chain seq x y z
N GLN A 1 11.99 74.17 21.28
CA GLN A 1 12.34 74.04 19.85
C GLN A 1 12.82 72.64 19.53
N LEU A 2 13.94 72.15 20.06
CA LEU A 2 14.41 70.76 19.84
C LEU A 2 13.34 69.70 20.13
N LEU A 3 12.55 69.85 21.21
CA LEU A 3 11.41 68.96 21.51
C LEU A 3 10.30 69.01 20.42
N LEU A 4 10.03 70.19 19.85
CA LEU A 4 9.03 70.37 18.77
C LEU A 4 9.53 69.77 17.45
N GLU A 5 10.84 69.78 17.25
CA GLU A 5 11.53 69.16 16.12
C GLU A 5 11.83 67.66 16.36
N GLN A 6 11.35 67.10 17.48
CA GLN A 6 11.54 65.71 17.90
C GLN A 6 13.02 65.30 17.97
N GLN A 7 13.88 66.26 18.34
CA GLN A 7 15.31 66.06 18.54
C GLN A 7 15.63 65.74 20.02
N PHE A 8 15.21 64.57 20.50
CA PHE A 8 15.29 64.10 21.89
C PHE A 8 16.71 63.98 22.43
N GLU A 9 17.66 63.37 21.70
CA GLU A 9 19.04 63.21 22.21
C GLU A 9 19.78 64.55 22.24
N ARG A 10 19.59 65.40 21.22
CA ARG A 10 20.10 66.78 21.24
C ARG A 10 19.47 67.61 22.35
N ALA A 11 18.16 67.46 22.59
CA ALA A 11 17.49 68.12 23.71
C ALA A 11 18.07 67.65 25.06
N ARG A 12 18.29 66.33 25.22
CA ARG A 12 18.86 65.74 26.44
C ARG A 12 20.29 66.20 26.69
N LEU A 13 21.14 66.22 25.66
CA LEU A 13 22.52 66.72 25.74
C LEU A 13 22.58 68.21 26.11
N THR A 14 21.73 69.03 25.46
CA THR A 14 21.64 70.47 25.73
C THR A 14 21.17 70.75 27.16
N LEU A 15 20.21 69.97 27.67
CA LEU A 15 19.72 70.07 29.05
C LEU A 15 20.69 69.48 30.08
N GLY A 16 21.52 68.49 29.69
CA GLY A 16 22.52 67.85 30.53
C GLY A 16 23.75 68.70 30.81
N ALA A 17 24.19 69.50 29.84
CA ALA A 17 25.34 70.41 29.98
C ALA A 17 25.13 71.49 31.05
N VAL A 18 23.88 71.85 31.36
CA VAL A 18 23.53 72.93 32.31
C VAL A 18 23.35 72.43 33.75
N ALA A 19 23.09 71.14 33.95
CA ALA A 19 22.78 70.55 35.26
C ALA A 19 23.99 70.42 36.22
N ILE A 20 25.20 70.75 35.77
CA ILE A 20 26.46 70.60 36.53
C ILE A 20 26.67 71.76 37.53
N LEU A 21 25.84 72.82 37.49
CA LEU A 21 25.98 74.00 38.35
C LEU A 21 25.22 73.84 39.69
N ASN A 22 25.86 73.25 40.69
CA ASN A 22 25.35 73.19 42.07
C ASN A 22 25.58 74.54 42.81
N HIS A 23 24.71 75.53 42.55
CA HIS A 23 24.74 76.83 43.25
C HIS A 23 23.35 77.21 43.80
N PRO A 24 23.22 77.69 45.06
CA PRO A 24 21.92 77.98 45.70
C PRO A 24 21.03 78.97 44.94
N GLN A 25 21.63 79.97 44.28
CA GLN A 25 20.86 80.97 43.49
C GLN A 25 20.29 80.42 42.17
N LEU A 26 20.76 79.26 41.70
CA LEU A 26 20.32 78.63 40.45
C LEU A 26 19.27 77.54 40.68
N GLU A 27 18.83 77.33 41.92
CA GLU A 27 17.94 76.22 42.31
C GLU A 27 16.59 76.22 41.56
N LYS A 28 15.97 77.41 41.38
CA LYS A 28 14.71 77.56 40.60
C LYS A 28 14.90 77.20 39.11
N ILE A 29 16.06 77.56 38.56
CA ILE A 29 16.41 77.29 37.16
C ILE A 29 16.71 75.79 36.98
N ASN A 30 17.47 75.20 37.91
CA ASN A 30 17.75 73.77 37.97
C ASN A 30 16.46 72.94 38.12
N HIS A 31 15.49 73.39 38.91
CA HIS A 31 14.16 72.74 39.00
C HIS A 31 13.43 72.73 37.65
N ARG A 32 13.43 73.86 36.93
CA ARG A 32 12.82 73.97 35.59
C ARG A 32 13.53 73.11 34.55
N PHE A 33 14.86 72.99 34.61
CA PHE A 33 15.62 72.09 33.75
C PHE A 33 15.30 70.61 34.02
N ARG A 34 15.16 70.20 35.28
CA ARG A 34 14.71 68.84 35.63
C ARG A 34 13.31 68.55 35.08
N GLN A 35 12.39 69.52 35.16
CA GLN A 35 11.04 69.39 34.59
C GLN A 35 11.08 69.25 33.07
N LEU A 36 11.88 70.07 32.38
CA LEU A 36 12.04 69.98 30.92
C LEU A 36 12.68 68.66 30.49
N ARG A 37 13.66 68.16 31.25
CA ARG A 37 14.29 66.86 30.99
C ARG A 37 13.30 65.71 31.17
N ARG A 38 12.49 65.73 32.24
CA ARG A 38 11.39 64.76 32.41
C ARG A 38 10.39 64.83 31.26
N ALA A 39 10.03 66.02 30.80
CA ALA A 39 9.15 66.17 29.65
C ALA A 39 9.79 65.62 28.35
N VAL A 40 11.10 65.82 28.13
CA VAL A 40 11.83 65.20 27.00
C VAL A 40 11.82 63.68 27.10
N ASP A 41 12.09 63.13 28.29
CA ASP A 41 12.10 61.69 28.53
C ASP A 41 10.69 61.08 28.35
N GLU A 42 9.64 61.76 28.83
CA GLU A 42 8.22 61.35 28.67
C GLU A 42 7.76 61.40 27.21
N GLU A 43 8.09 62.45 26.45
CA GLU A 43 7.76 62.52 25.02
C GLU A 43 8.54 61.49 24.20
N ARG A 44 9.79 61.20 24.56
CA ARG A 44 10.57 60.11 23.96
C ARG A 44 9.94 58.75 24.25
N GLU A 45 9.54 58.46 25.48
CA GLU A 45 8.88 57.20 25.85
C GLU A 45 7.55 57.03 25.08
N ARG A 46 6.80 58.12 24.86
CA ARG A 46 5.60 58.10 23.99
C ARG A 46 5.95 57.80 22.53
N ALA A 47 7.01 58.40 22.01
CA ALA A 47 7.48 58.14 20.65
C ALA A 47 7.98 56.68 20.47
N GLU A 48 8.64 56.11 21.48
CA GLU A 48 9.05 54.69 21.51
C GLU A 48 7.84 53.75 21.54
N LYS A 49 6.83 54.03 22.37
CA LYS A 49 5.57 53.26 22.37
C LYS A 49 4.83 53.35 21.03
N GLN A 50 4.80 54.52 20.41
CA GLN A 50 4.19 54.71 19.10
C GLN A 50 4.96 53.94 18.01
N ARG A 51 6.30 53.96 18.05
CA ARG A 51 7.14 53.15 17.16
C ARG A 51 6.82 51.67 17.29
N ASP A 52 6.75 51.13 18.51
CA ASP A 52 6.47 49.71 18.74
C ASP A 52 5.11 49.31 18.16
N GLN A 53 4.10 50.18 18.29
CA GLN A 53 2.79 49.98 17.68
C GLN A 53 2.88 50.00 16.14
N VAL A 54 3.58 50.99 15.56
CA VAL A 54 3.80 51.09 14.11
C VAL A 54 4.54 49.86 13.58
N LEU A 55 5.49 49.31 14.32
CA LEU A 55 6.23 48.10 13.94
C LEU A 55 5.29 46.90 13.80
N VAL A 56 4.38 46.71 14.76
CA VAL A 56 3.35 45.66 14.73
C VAL A 56 2.39 45.88 13.56
N ASP A 57 1.84 47.09 13.41
CA ASP A 57 0.85 47.40 12.39
C ASP A 57 1.45 47.34 10.98
N ALA A 58 2.66 47.84 10.78
CA ALA A 58 3.40 47.73 9.52
C ALA A 58 3.75 46.27 9.18
N GLY A 59 4.05 45.45 10.19
CA GLY A 59 4.23 44.00 10.02
C GLY A 59 2.98 43.33 9.45
N GLN A 60 1.80 43.63 10.02
CA GLN A 60 0.52 43.12 9.52
C GLN A 60 0.20 43.60 8.10
N LEU A 61 0.51 44.86 7.77
CA LEU A 61 0.35 45.39 6.42
C LEU A 61 1.30 44.74 5.41
N LEU A 62 2.55 44.45 5.82
CA LEU A 62 3.51 43.69 5.01
C LEU A 62 3.02 42.27 4.73
N ASP A 63 2.42 41.60 5.71
CA ASP A 63 1.92 40.23 5.57
C ASP A 63 0.64 40.17 4.73
N SER A 64 -0.13 41.26 4.68
CA SER A 64 -1.32 41.41 3.82
C SER A 64 -1.01 41.96 2.41
N GLY A 65 0.24 42.30 2.11
CA GLY A 65 0.67 42.78 0.78
C GLY A 65 0.45 44.28 0.53
N GLU A 66 0.19 45.05 1.58
CA GLU A 66 0.02 46.51 1.54
C GLU A 66 1.34 47.23 1.81
N PHE A 67 2.37 46.89 1.00
CA PHE A 67 3.75 47.34 1.18
C PHE A 67 3.94 48.85 1.20
N LYS A 68 3.17 49.60 0.39
CA LYS A 68 3.24 51.06 0.36
C LYS A 68 2.74 51.66 1.67
N GLN A 69 1.61 51.18 2.18
CA GLN A 69 1.04 51.68 3.43
C GLN A 69 1.96 51.34 4.61
N ALA A 70 2.54 50.13 4.63
CA ALA A 70 3.54 49.76 5.61
C ALA A 70 4.77 50.70 5.56
N LEU A 71 5.30 50.97 4.36
CA LEU A 71 6.45 51.84 4.19
C LEU A 71 6.15 53.29 4.60
N ASP A 72 5.00 53.84 4.21
CA ASP A 72 4.57 55.19 4.60
C ASP A 72 4.45 55.31 6.13
N MET A 73 3.94 54.27 6.80
CA MET A 73 3.85 54.20 8.26
C MET A 73 5.23 54.16 8.92
N LEU A 74 6.15 53.34 8.40
CA LEU A 74 7.51 53.22 8.92
C LEU A 74 8.33 54.51 8.71
N ILE A 75 8.15 55.20 7.59
CA ILE A 75 8.78 56.50 7.31
C ILE A 75 8.29 57.57 8.30
N SER A 76 7.05 57.47 8.79
CA SER A 76 6.49 58.41 9.77
C SER A 76 7.15 58.32 11.15
N VAL A 77 7.85 57.22 11.46
CA VAL A 77 8.61 57.07 12.71
C VAL A 77 9.78 58.07 12.72
N PRO A 78 9.95 58.88 13.77
CA PRO A 78 11.02 59.87 13.85
C PRO A 78 12.41 59.21 13.81
N PRO A 79 13.38 59.72 13.04
CA PRO A 79 14.71 59.10 12.87
C PRO A 79 15.44 58.78 14.18
N GLU A 80 15.19 59.54 15.24
CA GLU A 80 15.89 59.40 16.53
C GLU A 80 15.38 58.25 17.40
N VAL A 81 14.18 57.73 17.13
CA VAL A 81 13.62 56.57 17.84
C VAL A 81 13.61 55.30 16.98
N ARG A 82 14.02 55.38 15.71
CA ARG A 82 14.15 54.19 14.84
C ARG A 82 15.24 53.28 15.37
N ASP A 83 14.92 52.00 15.47
CA ASP A 83 15.84 50.92 15.79
C ASP A 83 16.13 50.07 14.54
N ASP A 84 16.94 49.03 14.72
CA ASP A 84 17.32 48.10 13.67
C ASP A 84 16.10 47.36 13.09
N ASP A 85 15.08 47.07 13.91
CA ASP A 85 13.87 46.38 13.48
C ASP A 85 13.03 47.24 12.52
N ILE A 86 12.87 48.54 12.80
CA ILE A 86 12.24 49.48 11.87
C ILE A 86 13.04 49.58 10.57
N ALA A 87 14.37 49.66 10.66
CA ALA A 87 15.24 49.75 9.48
C ALA A 87 15.14 48.49 8.60
N GLU A 88 15.15 47.29 9.21
CA GLU A 88 14.98 46.02 8.51
C GLU A 88 13.61 45.94 7.84
N LEU A 89 12.55 46.29 8.56
CA LEU A 89 11.18 46.23 8.05
C LEU A 89 10.95 47.24 6.91
N MET A 90 11.57 48.42 6.98
CA MET A 90 11.60 49.41 5.90
C MET A 90 12.30 48.87 4.65
N CYS A 91 13.47 48.24 4.81
CA CYS A 91 14.21 47.63 3.71
C CYS A 91 13.37 46.54 3.01
N ARG A 92 12.81 45.62 3.80
CA ARG A 92 11.92 44.55 3.30
C ARG A 92 10.69 45.11 2.58
N ALA A 93 10.07 46.17 3.11
CA ALA A 93 8.93 46.82 2.47
C ALA A 93 9.30 47.48 1.14
N GLN A 94 10.46 48.16 1.08
CA GLN A 94 10.98 48.79 -0.14
C GLN A 94 11.29 47.75 -1.22
N GLU A 95 11.98 46.66 -0.87
CA GLU A 95 12.31 45.58 -1.81
C GLU A 95 11.05 44.95 -2.42
N LYS A 96 10.08 44.55 -1.57
CA LYS A 96 8.82 43.96 -2.03
C LYS A 96 8.00 44.93 -2.86
N LEU A 97 7.96 46.21 -2.47
CA LEU A 97 7.25 47.25 -3.23
C LEU A 97 7.90 47.47 -4.61
N GLY A 98 9.23 47.52 -4.67
CA GLY A 98 9.99 47.60 -5.92
C GLY A 98 9.73 46.40 -6.83
N GLU A 99 9.72 45.19 -6.27
CA GLU A 99 9.38 43.98 -7.00
C GLU A 99 7.93 44.01 -7.54
N CYS A 100 6.97 44.48 -6.74
CA CYS A 100 5.58 44.65 -7.18
C CYS A 100 5.46 45.62 -8.36
N TYR A 101 6.17 46.75 -8.34
CA TYR A 101 6.14 47.70 -9.45
C TYR A 101 6.76 47.11 -10.71
N ARG A 102 7.94 46.49 -10.58
CA ARG A 102 8.60 45.81 -11.69
C ARG A 102 7.70 44.76 -12.34
N LEU A 103 7.14 43.84 -11.54
CA LEU A 103 6.26 42.78 -12.05
C LEU A 103 5.00 43.37 -12.69
N ARG A 104 4.41 44.42 -12.11
CA ARG A 104 3.24 45.09 -12.68
C ARG A 104 3.55 45.70 -14.05
N ASP A 105 4.71 46.33 -14.20
CA ASP A 105 5.10 46.95 -15.46
C ASP A 105 5.45 45.90 -16.51
N GLU A 106 6.14 44.82 -16.13
CA GLU A 106 6.38 43.65 -16.99
C GLU A 106 5.06 43.00 -17.46
N ILE A 107 4.07 42.84 -16.57
CA ILE A 107 2.75 42.30 -16.92
C ILE A 107 2.03 43.24 -17.90
N LYS A 108 2.03 44.55 -17.63
CA LYS A 108 1.40 45.54 -18.52
C LYS A 108 2.03 45.54 -19.91
N GLU A 109 3.36 45.51 -19.99
CA GLU A 109 4.07 45.53 -21.27
C GLU A 109 3.84 44.22 -22.04
N ALA A 110 3.83 43.07 -21.36
CA ALA A 110 3.52 41.77 -21.95
C ALA A 110 2.09 41.73 -22.52
N VAL A 111 1.10 42.25 -21.79
CA VAL A 111 -0.29 42.36 -22.28
C VAL A 111 -0.38 43.28 -23.49
N LYS A 112 0.29 44.45 -23.45
CA LYS A 112 0.29 45.44 -24.53
C LYS A 112 0.95 44.92 -25.81
N SER A 113 2.05 44.19 -25.67
CA SER A 113 2.81 43.59 -26.78
C SER A 113 2.26 42.24 -27.25
N GLN A 114 1.18 41.75 -26.64
CA GLN A 114 0.60 40.41 -26.89
C GLN A 114 1.59 39.25 -26.66
N GLN A 115 2.64 39.47 -25.86
CA GLN A 115 3.58 38.43 -25.42
C GLN A 115 2.98 37.67 -24.23
N LEU A 116 2.19 36.64 -24.54
CA LEU A 116 1.43 35.91 -23.52
C LEU A 116 2.17 34.68 -22.97
N ASP A 117 3.33 34.34 -23.55
CA ASP A 117 4.14 33.21 -23.09
C ASP A 117 4.72 33.49 -21.70
N ASN A 118 4.61 32.51 -20.79
CA ASN A 118 5.01 32.62 -19.38
C ASN A 118 4.36 33.79 -18.59
N LEU A 119 3.36 34.46 -19.16
CA LEU A 119 2.70 35.60 -18.50
C LEU A 119 1.94 35.16 -17.25
N LEU A 120 1.29 33.99 -17.28
CA LEU A 120 0.59 33.45 -16.10
C LEU A 120 1.53 33.28 -14.91
N GLU A 121 2.75 32.76 -15.14
CA GLU A 121 3.75 32.60 -14.07
C GLU A 121 4.13 33.95 -13.44
N ARG A 122 4.32 34.99 -14.26
CA ARG A 122 4.62 36.36 -13.78
C ARG A 122 3.44 36.94 -12.98
N VAL A 123 2.21 36.74 -13.45
CA VAL A 123 1.00 37.16 -12.73
C VAL A 123 0.87 36.42 -11.40
N LEU A 124 1.18 35.12 -11.33
CA LEU A 124 1.16 34.35 -10.09
C LEU A 124 2.24 34.80 -9.11
N LYS A 125 3.45 35.15 -9.57
CA LYS A 125 4.49 35.77 -8.74
C LYS A 125 4.00 37.10 -8.16
N PHE A 126 3.33 37.93 -8.97
CA PHE A 126 2.74 39.17 -8.50
C PHE A 126 1.62 38.93 -7.47
N LEU A 127 0.72 37.98 -7.71
CA LEU A 127 -0.35 37.62 -6.78
C LEU A 127 0.17 37.02 -5.46
N LYS A 128 1.35 36.38 -5.46
CA LYS A 128 2.01 35.95 -4.22
C LYS A 128 2.42 37.14 -3.35
N LEU A 129 2.77 38.27 -3.96
CA LEU A 129 3.11 39.51 -3.26
C LEU A 129 1.85 40.33 -2.91
N LYS A 130 0.87 40.39 -3.81
CA LYS A 130 -0.39 41.12 -3.60
C LYS A 130 -1.62 40.23 -3.89
N PRO A 131 -2.02 39.36 -2.94
CA PRO A 131 -3.07 38.38 -3.15
C PRO A 131 -4.45 38.97 -3.45
N ALA A 132 -4.73 40.17 -2.93
CA ALA A 132 -6.03 40.85 -3.05
C ALA A 132 -6.20 41.69 -4.34
N ASP A 133 -5.22 41.68 -5.26
CA ASP A 133 -5.32 42.46 -6.50
C ASP A 133 -6.33 41.82 -7.48
N ALA A 134 -7.54 42.38 -7.52
CA ALA A 134 -8.65 41.86 -8.33
C ALA A 134 -8.33 41.84 -9.84
N GLY A 135 -7.57 42.81 -10.34
CA GLY A 135 -7.18 42.87 -11.75
C GLY A 135 -6.22 41.74 -12.12
N ALA A 136 -5.23 41.49 -11.28
CA ALA A 136 -4.30 40.38 -11.47
C ALA A 136 -5.00 39.01 -11.31
N GLN A 137 -5.95 38.87 -10.38
CA GLN A 137 -6.76 37.65 -10.24
C GLN A 137 -7.59 37.38 -11.51
N GLN A 138 -8.26 38.40 -12.04
CA GLN A 138 -9.05 38.28 -13.26
C GLN A 138 -8.16 37.94 -14.47
N LEU A 139 -6.98 38.56 -14.58
CA LEU A 139 -6.01 38.24 -15.62
C LEU A 139 -5.51 36.79 -15.50
N ALA A 140 -5.21 36.33 -14.28
CA ALA A 140 -4.82 34.94 -14.05
C ALA A 140 -5.92 33.95 -14.47
N MET A 141 -7.19 34.27 -14.19
CA MET A 141 -8.33 33.47 -14.65
C MET A 141 -8.43 33.41 -16.19
N GLN A 142 -8.28 34.55 -16.86
CA GLN A 142 -8.31 34.61 -18.33
C GLN A 142 -7.14 33.82 -18.97
N LEU A 143 -5.94 33.95 -18.42
CA LEU A 143 -4.77 33.21 -18.88
C LEU A 143 -4.91 31.71 -18.59
N SER A 144 -5.52 31.33 -17.47
CA SER A 144 -5.81 29.92 -17.16
C SER A 144 -6.80 29.30 -18.16
N GLN A 145 -7.84 30.03 -18.55
CA GLN A 145 -8.76 29.60 -19.61
C GLN A 145 -8.06 29.44 -20.97
N ARG A 146 -7.16 30.37 -21.31
CA ARG A 146 -6.31 30.27 -22.51
C ARG A 146 -5.42 29.03 -22.46
N ASN A 147 -4.72 28.80 -21.35
CA ASN A 147 -3.88 27.62 -21.16
C ASN A 147 -4.68 26.34 -21.33
N ALA A 148 -5.88 26.25 -20.76
CA ALA A 148 -6.77 25.10 -20.94
C ALA A 148 -7.19 24.91 -22.41
N ALA A 149 -7.49 26.00 -23.14
CA ALA A 149 -7.82 25.93 -24.56
C ALA A 149 -6.62 25.46 -25.42
N GLN A 150 -5.41 25.95 -25.11
CA GLN A 150 -4.17 25.53 -25.75
C GLN A 150 -3.84 24.07 -25.44
N ALA A 151 -3.95 23.65 -24.17
CA ALA A 151 -3.74 22.27 -23.74
C ALA A 151 -4.68 21.31 -24.49
N LYS A 152 -5.95 21.69 -24.65
CA LYS A 152 -6.93 20.91 -25.44
C LYS A 152 -6.50 20.74 -26.89
N GLU A 153 -5.92 21.78 -27.51
CA GLU A 153 -5.43 21.71 -28.88
C GLU A 153 -4.15 20.87 -28.99
N LEU A 154 -3.22 20.99 -28.04
CA LEU A 154 -2.03 20.15 -27.94
C LEU A 154 -2.40 18.66 -27.79
N MET A 155 -3.41 18.35 -26.97
CA MET A 155 -3.91 16.98 -26.82
C MET A 155 -4.45 16.40 -28.14
N LYS A 156 -5.09 17.20 -29.01
CA LYS A 156 -5.52 16.75 -30.35
C LYS A 156 -4.34 16.49 -31.29
N ARG A 157 -3.21 17.19 -31.07
CA ARG A 157 -1.95 17.01 -31.80
C ARG A 157 -1.06 15.93 -31.20
N HIS A 158 -1.50 15.30 -30.10
CA HIS A 158 -0.75 14.29 -29.35
C HIS A 158 0.48 14.82 -28.61
N GLU A 159 0.51 16.13 -28.32
CA GLU A 159 1.56 16.80 -27.56
C GLU A 159 1.21 16.85 -26.07
N TYR A 160 1.05 15.68 -25.44
CA TYR A 160 0.50 15.55 -24.08
C TYR A 160 1.41 16.12 -22.98
N ALA A 161 2.74 16.04 -23.13
CA ALA A 161 3.68 16.63 -22.17
C ALA A 161 3.55 18.16 -22.11
N ALA A 162 3.47 18.83 -23.26
CA ALA A 162 3.24 20.27 -23.32
C ALA A 162 1.84 20.65 -22.80
N ALA A 163 0.82 19.83 -23.09
CA ALA A 163 -0.52 20.02 -22.52
C ALA A 163 -0.51 19.92 -20.99
N ARG A 164 0.32 19.03 -20.42
CA ARG A 164 0.48 18.85 -18.98
C ARG A 164 1.06 20.09 -18.32
N GLU A 165 2.14 20.63 -18.87
CA GLU A 165 2.78 21.85 -18.37
C GLU A 165 1.79 23.03 -18.28
N LEU A 166 0.96 23.20 -19.32
CA LEU A 166 -0.05 24.28 -19.35
C LEU A 166 -1.15 24.11 -18.28
N LEU A 167 -1.60 22.88 -18.03
CA LEU A 167 -2.64 22.59 -17.06
C LEU A 167 -2.12 22.63 -15.62
N ASP A 168 -0.91 22.13 -15.35
CA ASP A 168 -0.29 22.18 -14.03
C ASP A 168 0.06 23.63 -13.60
N ALA A 169 0.23 24.55 -14.57
CA ALA A 169 0.43 25.98 -14.30
C ALA A 169 -0.85 26.71 -13.83
N ILE A 170 -2.03 26.09 -13.93
CA ILE A 170 -3.31 26.72 -13.55
C ILE A 170 -3.42 26.75 -12.00
N PRO A 171 -3.64 27.92 -11.38
CA PRO A 171 -3.78 28.01 -9.94
C PRO A 171 -5.15 27.48 -9.47
N ARG A 172 -5.20 26.96 -8.23
CA ARG A 172 -6.43 26.40 -7.63
C ARG A 172 -7.66 27.31 -7.70
N PHE A 173 -7.49 28.61 -7.50
CA PHE A 173 -8.62 29.56 -7.53
C PHE A 173 -9.19 29.79 -8.94
N ALA A 174 -8.45 29.42 -9.99
CA ALA A 174 -8.88 29.50 -11.38
C ALA A 174 -9.34 28.15 -11.93
N GLU A 175 -9.36 27.09 -11.10
CA GLU A 175 -9.95 25.80 -11.48
C GLU A 175 -11.44 25.96 -11.76
N SER A 176 -11.91 25.21 -12.75
CA SER A 176 -13.33 25.13 -13.12
C SER A 176 -13.64 23.73 -13.60
N GLU A 177 -14.90 23.32 -13.56
CA GLU A 177 -15.33 21.97 -13.99
C GLU A 177 -14.81 21.58 -15.40
N PRO A 178 -14.79 22.47 -16.42
CA PRO A 178 -14.20 22.14 -17.71
C PRO A 178 -12.69 21.89 -17.67
N ILE A 179 -11.94 22.67 -16.88
CA ILE A 179 -10.48 22.53 -16.71
C ILE A 179 -10.17 21.24 -15.96
N GLU A 180 -10.94 20.95 -14.92
CA GLU A 180 -10.82 19.70 -14.18
C GLU A 180 -11.08 18.52 -15.12
N SER A 181 -12.18 18.53 -15.89
CA SER A 181 -12.49 17.46 -16.84
C SER A 181 -11.35 17.23 -17.84
N LEU A 182 -10.76 18.30 -18.38
CA LEU A 182 -9.64 18.23 -19.33
C LEU A 182 -8.37 17.65 -18.70
N SER A 183 -8.00 18.11 -17.50
CA SER A 183 -6.84 17.58 -16.75
C SER A 183 -6.99 16.10 -16.45
N GLN A 184 -8.23 15.69 -16.22
CA GLN A 184 -8.61 14.37 -15.78
C GLN A 184 -8.78 13.44 -17.02
N GLU A 185 -8.99 13.99 -18.23
CA GLU A 185 -8.81 13.31 -19.54
C GLU A 185 -7.33 13.10 -19.89
N LEU A 186 -6.49 14.13 -19.69
CA LEU A 186 -5.05 14.03 -19.87
C LEU A 186 -4.45 12.94 -18.98
N ARG A 187 -4.82 12.93 -17.69
CA ARG A 187 -4.41 11.87 -16.74
C ARG A 187 -4.82 10.48 -17.19
N GLU A 188 -6.03 10.31 -17.74
CA GLU A 188 -6.47 9.01 -18.28
C GLU A 188 -5.56 8.60 -19.44
N TYR A 189 -5.26 9.49 -20.39
CA TYR A 189 -4.34 9.18 -21.48
C TYR A 189 -2.95 8.79 -20.98
N GLU A 190 -2.36 9.59 -20.08
CA GLU A 190 -1.03 9.34 -19.50
C GLU A 190 -0.98 7.98 -18.80
N PHE A 191 -2.02 7.66 -18.01
CA PHE A 191 -2.16 6.36 -17.37
C PHE A 191 -2.21 5.23 -18.40
N LEU A 192 -3.08 5.34 -19.42
CA LEU A 192 -3.25 4.29 -20.42
C LEU A 192 -1.95 4.02 -21.20
N SER A 193 -1.29 5.08 -21.66
CA SER A 193 -0.03 4.98 -22.40
C SER A 193 1.08 4.40 -21.52
N SER A 194 1.26 4.93 -20.30
CA SER A 194 2.26 4.43 -19.36
C SER A 194 2.01 2.98 -18.98
N TYR A 195 0.76 2.60 -18.70
CA TYR A 195 0.41 1.23 -18.33
C TYR A 195 0.74 0.24 -19.45
N LEU A 196 0.35 0.55 -20.70
CA LEU A 196 0.65 -0.28 -21.86
C LEU A 196 2.14 -0.33 -22.18
N ALA A 197 2.88 0.76 -21.98
CA ALA A 197 4.33 0.76 -22.23
C ALA A 197 5.11 -0.09 -21.22
N THR A 198 4.67 -0.13 -19.96
CA THR A 198 5.49 -0.65 -18.85
C THR A 198 4.99 -1.96 -18.25
N ALA A 199 3.85 -2.51 -18.70
CA ALA A 199 3.28 -3.73 -18.10
C ALA A 199 4.17 -4.95 -18.38
N PRO A 200 4.61 -5.70 -17.35
CA PRO A 200 5.37 -6.93 -17.58
C PRO A 200 4.49 -8.05 -18.13
N TYR A 201 3.24 -8.16 -17.69
CA TYR A 201 2.35 -9.28 -17.99
C TYR A 201 1.07 -8.84 -18.68
N PHE A 202 0.54 -9.73 -19.52
CA PHE A 202 -0.75 -9.55 -20.16
C PHE A 202 -1.89 -9.82 -19.19
N ASP A 203 -2.76 -8.84 -18.98
CA ASP A 203 -3.95 -8.95 -18.14
C ASP A 203 -5.18 -8.29 -18.80
N ASN A 204 -6.33 -8.39 -18.14
CA ASN A 204 -7.57 -7.77 -18.64
C ASN A 204 -7.50 -6.23 -18.67
N VAL A 205 -6.60 -5.60 -17.90
CA VAL A 205 -6.45 -4.15 -17.90
C VAL A 205 -5.80 -3.71 -19.20
N ILE A 206 -4.83 -4.46 -19.73
CA ILE A 206 -4.29 -4.19 -21.07
C ILE A 206 -5.40 -4.16 -22.12
N VAL A 207 -6.31 -5.14 -22.11
CA VAL A 207 -7.43 -5.19 -23.07
C VAL A 207 -8.33 -3.95 -22.94
N LEU A 208 -8.70 -3.59 -21.71
CA LEU A 208 -9.50 -2.39 -21.44
C LEU A 208 -8.76 -1.11 -21.82
N ALA A 209 -7.46 -1.04 -21.57
CA ALA A 209 -6.63 0.11 -21.84
C ALA A 209 -6.47 0.33 -23.35
N LEU A 210 -6.25 -0.74 -24.12
CA LEU A 210 -6.19 -0.70 -25.58
C LEU A 210 -7.50 -0.21 -26.19
N ASP A 211 -8.64 -0.74 -25.71
CA ASP A 211 -9.94 -0.32 -26.24
C ASP A 211 -10.23 1.16 -25.94
N ARG A 212 -9.89 1.64 -24.74
CA ARG A 212 -10.02 3.07 -24.38
C ARG A 212 -9.10 3.94 -25.20
N LEU A 213 -7.82 3.60 -25.28
CA LEU A 213 -6.81 4.37 -26.01
C LEU A 213 -7.15 4.43 -27.50
N ARG A 214 -7.68 3.35 -28.08
CA ARG A 214 -8.18 3.35 -29.46
C ARG A 214 -9.31 4.36 -29.70
N ARG A 215 -10.19 4.56 -28.71
CA ARG A 215 -11.31 5.51 -28.82
C ARG A 215 -10.86 6.96 -28.58
N THR A 216 -9.90 7.18 -27.68
CA THR A 216 -9.50 8.54 -27.26
C THR A 216 -8.28 9.07 -28.00
N ALA A 217 -7.39 8.20 -28.49
CA ALA A 217 -6.12 8.55 -29.13
C ALA A 217 -5.74 7.54 -30.23
N ALA A 218 -6.60 7.36 -31.23
CA ALA A 218 -6.42 6.38 -32.32
C ALA A 218 -5.11 6.51 -33.12
N LYS A 219 -4.48 7.69 -33.12
CA LYS A 219 -3.21 7.97 -33.83
C LYS A 219 -1.97 7.80 -32.93
N HIS A 220 -2.12 7.25 -31.73
CA HIS A 220 -0.96 6.97 -30.87
C HIS A 220 0.05 6.08 -31.62
N PRO A 221 1.34 6.44 -31.67
CA PRO A 221 2.33 5.78 -32.53
C PRO A 221 2.49 4.28 -32.24
N GLU A 222 2.51 3.90 -30.95
CA GLU A 222 2.66 2.50 -30.52
C GLU A 222 1.37 1.67 -30.58
N LEU A 223 0.20 2.28 -30.75
CA LEU A 223 -1.10 1.59 -30.63
C LEU A 223 -1.26 0.43 -31.62
N PRO A 224 -0.90 0.54 -32.92
CA PRO A 224 -0.98 -0.58 -33.85
C PRO A 224 -0.13 -1.77 -33.41
N GLY A 225 1.09 -1.52 -32.91
CA GLY A 225 2.00 -2.56 -32.42
C GLY A 225 1.45 -3.27 -31.19
N TRP A 226 0.92 -2.51 -30.23
CA TRP A 226 0.29 -3.09 -29.04
C TRP A 226 -0.98 -3.90 -29.38
N LEU A 227 -1.82 -3.44 -30.31
CA LEU A 227 -3.00 -4.19 -30.75
C LEU A 227 -2.63 -5.52 -31.39
N GLU A 228 -1.59 -5.54 -32.22
CA GLU A 228 -1.11 -6.78 -32.84
C GLU A 228 -0.52 -7.73 -31.81
N ARG A 229 0.29 -7.22 -30.88
CA ARG A 229 0.83 -8.02 -29.76
C ARG A 229 -0.27 -8.63 -28.90
N ALA A 230 -1.32 -7.87 -28.58
CA ALA A 230 -2.45 -8.38 -27.81
C ALA A 230 -3.16 -9.54 -28.51
N LYS A 231 -3.35 -9.46 -29.84
CA LYS A 231 -3.94 -10.56 -30.62
C LYS A 231 -3.05 -11.81 -30.60
N GLN A 232 -1.74 -11.65 -30.74
CA GLN A 232 -0.79 -12.76 -30.67
C GLN A 232 -0.87 -13.48 -29.31
N ILE A 233 -0.81 -12.72 -28.21
CA ILE A 233 -0.90 -13.28 -26.86
C ILE A 233 -2.26 -13.94 -26.61
N GLN A 234 -3.36 -13.35 -27.10
CA GLN A 234 -4.68 -13.98 -27.00
C GLN A 234 -4.77 -15.30 -27.76
N ALA A 235 -4.14 -15.39 -28.94
CA ALA A 235 -4.05 -16.64 -29.69
C ALA A 235 -3.16 -17.69 -29.00
N GLU A 236 -2.02 -17.28 -28.42
CA GLU A 236 -1.16 -18.13 -27.59
C GLU A 236 -1.93 -18.66 -26.37
N SER A 237 -2.59 -17.77 -25.63
CA SER A 237 -3.42 -18.11 -24.47
C SER A 237 -4.53 -19.09 -24.81
N ALA A 238 -5.20 -18.92 -25.95
CA ALA A 238 -6.23 -19.83 -26.42
C ALA A 238 -5.69 -21.24 -26.73
N ARG A 239 -4.48 -21.34 -27.29
CA ARG A 239 -3.79 -22.63 -27.55
C ARG A 239 -3.39 -23.32 -26.26
N GLU A 240 -2.91 -22.56 -25.27
CA GLU A 240 -2.50 -23.08 -23.96
C GLU A 240 -3.66 -23.24 -22.98
N GLY A 241 -4.90 -22.92 -23.35
CA GLY A 241 -6.07 -23.01 -22.47
C GLY A 241 -6.08 -21.99 -21.32
N GLY A 242 -5.36 -20.89 -21.46
CA GLY A 242 -5.24 -19.83 -20.44
C GLY A 242 -4.44 -20.27 -19.20
N VAL A 243 -3.51 -21.21 -19.38
CA VAL A 243 -2.81 -21.90 -18.29
C VAL A 243 -1.64 -21.08 -17.71
N GLN A 244 -1.05 -20.18 -18.49
CA GLN A 244 0.17 -19.44 -18.11
C GLN A 244 -0.03 -17.92 -17.99
N THR A 245 0.83 -17.31 -17.17
CA THR A 245 1.02 -15.85 -17.12
C THR A 245 1.90 -15.45 -18.30
N LEU A 246 1.30 -14.81 -19.31
CA LEU A 246 2.00 -14.45 -20.55
C LEU A 246 2.64 -13.07 -20.46
N ALA A 247 3.87 -12.93 -20.94
CA ALA A 247 4.58 -11.66 -20.98
C ALA A 247 3.96 -10.69 -22.00
N TRP A 248 3.69 -9.46 -21.55
CA TRP A 248 3.23 -8.38 -22.42
C TRP A 248 4.38 -7.73 -23.17
N SER A 249 5.42 -7.30 -22.44
CA SER A 249 6.61 -6.67 -22.99
C SER A 249 7.77 -7.68 -23.14
N PRO A 250 8.59 -7.61 -24.20
CA PRO A 250 9.82 -8.41 -24.31
C PRO A 250 10.87 -8.07 -23.25
N ALA A 251 10.76 -6.90 -22.59
CA ALA A 251 11.55 -6.54 -21.41
C ALA A 251 10.94 -7.08 -20.09
N SER A 252 9.90 -7.92 -20.17
CA SER A 252 9.27 -8.55 -19.02
C SER A 252 10.28 -9.39 -18.23
N PRO A 253 10.14 -9.49 -16.90
CA PRO A 253 11.04 -10.24 -16.03
C PRO A 253 11.21 -11.74 -16.40
N GLN A 254 10.52 -12.27 -17.38
CA GLN A 254 10.84 -13.59 -17.96
C GLN A 254 12.23 -13.65 -18.67
N SER A 255 12.99 -12.55 -18.70
CA SER A 255 14.42 -12.57 -19.02
C SER A 255 15.20 -13.43 -18.01
N PRO A 256 16.20 -14.22 -18.44
CA PRO A 256 17.15 -14.89 -17.54
C PRO A 256 17.86 -13.96 -16.53
N ARG A 257 17.68 -12.63 -16.66
CA ARG A 257 18.28 -11.56 -15.85
C ARG A 257 17.34 -10.91 -14.83
N ALA A 258 16.05 -11.25 -14.77
CA ALA A 258 15.19 -10.68 -13.74
C ALA A 258 15.43 -11.31 -12.37
N ALA A 259 15.24 -10.52 -11.31
CA ALA A 259 15.48 -10.98 -9.95
C ALA A 259 14.44 -12.03 -9.48
N ILE A 260 13.16 -11.86 -9.82
CA ILE A 260 12.05 -12.73 -9.38
C ILE A 260 10.95 -12.81 -10.45
N ASN A 261 10.59 -14.02 -10.89
CA ASN A 261 9.44 -14.25 -11.79
C ASN A 261 8.11 -14.30 -11.04
N TRP A 262 7.03 -13.74 -11.59
CA TRP A 262 5.70 -13.80 -11.01
C TRP A 262 4.78 -14.70 -11.82
N GLU A 263 4.13 -15.64 -11.15
CA GLU A 263 3.31 -16.67 -11.80
C GLU A 263 1.96 -16.82 -11.11
N ARG A 264 0.95 -17.28 -11.86
CA ARG A 264 -0.35 -17.69 -11.32
C ARG A 264 -0.78 -19.00 -11.99
N PRO A 265 -0.11 -20.12 -11.65
CA PRO A 265 -0.32 -21.39 -12.35
C PRO A 265 -1.77 -21.85 -12.25
N ARG A 266 -2.41 -22.15 -13.39
CA ARG A 266 -3.78 -22.69 -13.39
C ARG A 266 -3.83 -24.22 -13.41
N ARG A 267 -2.66 -24.86 -13.44
CA ARG A 267 -2.48 -26.31 -13.37
C ARG A 267 -1.44 -26.67 -12.33
N LEU A 268 -1.65 -27.84 -11.77
CA LEU A 268 -0.71 -28.54 -10.90
C LEU A 268 0.21 -29.41 -11.78
N LEU A 269 1.48 -29.55 -11.40
CA LEU A 269 2.47 -30.36 -12.13
C LEU A 269 2.28 -31.86 -11.88
N ARG A 270 1.93 -32.25 -10.65
CA ARG A 270 1.86 -33.65 -10.20
C ARG A 270 0.45 -34.10 -9.88
N THR A 271 -0.35 -33.27 -9.22
CA THR A 271 -1.75 -33.61 -8.91
C THR A 271 -2.61 -33.51 -10.18
N SER A 272 -3.24 -34.61 -10.56
CA SER A 272 -4.08 -34.67 -11.76
C SER A 272 -5.56 -34.41 -11.45
N MET A 273 -6.36 -34.15 -12.48
CA MET A 273 -7.83 -34.05 -12.38
C MET A 273 -8.47 -35.42 -12.69
N GLY A 274 -9.47 -35.83 -11.92
CA GLY A 274 -10.14 -37.13 -12.07
C GLY A 274 -11.02 -37.28 -13.31
N THR A 275 -11.55 -36.19 -13.88
CA THR A 275 -12.33 -36.21 -15.14
C THR A 275 -12.10 -34.95 -16.00
N PHE A 276 -12.25 -35.07 -17.33
CA PHE A 276 -12.01 -33.98 -18.30
C PHE A 276 -13.04 -32.83 -18.23
N GLN A 277 -14.26 -33.07 -17.77
CA GLN A 277 -15.34 -32.05 -17.71
C GLN A 277 -15.19 -31.07 -16.53
N MET A 278 -14.63 -31.51 -15.40
CA MET A 278 -14.31 -30.63 -14.26
C MET A 278 -13.16 -29.65 -14.55
N ASP A 279 -12.37 -29.90 -15.59
CA ASP A 279 -11.06 -29.26 -15.81
C ASP A 279 -11.19 -27.75 -16.14
N LYS A 280 -12.14 -27.32 -16.98
CA LYS A 280 -12.19 -25.92 -17.45
C LYS A 280 -12.65 -24.90 -16.40
N GLU A 281 -13.62 -25.25 -15.57
CA GLU A 281 -14.13 -24.35 -14.52
C GLU A 281 -13.23 -24.39 -13.28
N PHE A 282 -12.73 -25.58 -12.94
CA PHE A 282 -11.76 -25.75 -11.87
C PHE A 282 -10.44 -25.03 -12.18
N ALA A 283 -9.89 -25.15 -13.40
CA ALA A 283 -8.63 -24.46 -13.75
C ALA A 283 -8.69 -22.94 -13.55
N LYS A 284 -9.85 -22.30 -13.81
CA LYS A 284 -10.04 -20.87 -13.55
C LYS A 284 -10.04 -20.52 -12.06
N THR A 285 -10.48 -21.45 -11.22
CA THR A 285 -10.60 -21.27 -9.77
C THR A 285 -9.46 -21.93 -8.99
N CYS A 286 -8.58 -22.68 -9.65
CA CYS A 286 -7.53 -23.50 -9.05
C CYS A 286 -6.61 -22.69 -8.11
N PRO A 287 -6.07 -21.51 -8.47
CA PRO A 287 -5.30 -20.68 -7.55
C PRO A 287 -6.07 -20.27 -6.28
N ARG A 288 -7.40 -20.23 -6.33
CA ARG A 288 -8.27 -19.93 -5.18
C ARG A 288 -8.45 -21.13 -4.25
N MET A 289 -8.08 -22.34 -4.70
CA MET A 289 -8.19 -23.61 -3.97
C MET A 289 -6.87 -24.11 -3.38
N TYR A 290 -5.78 -23.37 -3.52
CA TYR A 290 -4.45 -23.84 -3.10
C TYR A 290 -4.35 -24.22 -1.62
N VAL A 291 -5.02 -23.49 -0.73
CA VAL A 291 -5.09 -23.85 0.70
C VAL A 291 -5.76 -25.21 0.90
N VAL A 292 -6.91 -25.44 0.28
CA VAL A 292 -7.65 -26.71 0.43
C VAL A 292 -6.95 -27.88 -0.24
N ILE A 293 -6.31 -27.66 -1.40
CA ILE A 293 -5.49 -28.68 -2.07
C ILE A 293 -4.30 -29.04 -1.19
N GLY A 294 -3.57 -28.03 -0.68
CA GLY A 294 -2.46 -28.23 0.24
C GLY A 294 -2.85 -28.95 1.53
N THR A 295 -4.05 -28.65 2.07
CA THR A 295 -4.62 -29.31 3.24
C THR A 295 -4.92 -30.78 2.96
N ALA A 296 -5.53 -31.10 1.82
CA ALA A 296 -5.81 -32.47 1.41
C ALA A 296 -4.51 -33.26 1.12
N LEU A 297 -3.53 -32.64 0.46
CA LEU A 297 -2.20 -33.23 0.22
C LEU A 297 -1.50 -33.58 1.54
N HIS A 298 -1.53 -32.66 2.51
CA HIS A 298 -0.98 -32.89 3.84
C HIS A 298 -1.72 -34.03 4.55
N ALA A 299 -3.05 -34.08 4.46
CA ALA A 299 -3.85 -35.17 5.02
C ALA A 299 -3.55 -36.55 4.39
N LEU A 300 -3.12 -36.59 3.13
CA LEU A 300 -2.64 -37.80 2.45
C LEU A 300 -1.16 -38.13 2.74
N GLY A 301 -0.44 -37.24 3.42
CA GLY A 301 0.96 -37.45 3.84
C GLY A 301 2.00 -36.98 2.82
N PHE A 302 1.66 -36.08 1.89
CA PHE A 302 2.60 -35.55 0.89
C PHE A 302 3.45 -34.36 1.36
N GLY A 303 3.22 -33.85 2.57
CA GLY A 303 3.97 -32.71 3.12
C GLY A 303 5.33 -33.12 3.69
N SER A 304 6.37 -32.33 3.40
CA SER A 304 7.68 -32.41 4.07
C SER A 304 7.56 -32.10 5.57
N VAL A 305 6.67 -31.18 5.93
CA VAL A 305 6.22 -30.98 7.30
C VAL A 305 5.03 -31.88 7.59
N SER A 306 5.20 -32.87 8.47
CA SER A 306 4.14 -33.83 8.84
C SER A 306 3.32 -33.41 10.08
N ALA A 307 3.53 -32.20 10.59
CA ALA A 307 2.93 -31.73 11.83
C ALA A 307 1.57 -31.07 11.60
N GLN A 308 0.59 -31.39 12.45
CA GLN A 308 -0.76 -30.83 12.45
C GLN A 308 -1.23 -30.52 13.87
N MET A 309 -2.16 -29.58 14.02
CA MET A 309 -2.78 -29.28 15.30
C MET A 309 -3.78 -30.37 15.67
N ASP A 310 -3.81 -30.72 16.95
CA ASP A 310 -4.74 -31.72 17.46
C ASP A 310 -6.13 -31.11 17.60
N ALA A 311 -7.08 -31.61 16.80
CA ALA A 311 -8.47 -31.17 16.86
C ALA A 311 -9.21 -31.72 18.10
N ASN A 312 -8.60 -32.63 18.88
CA ASN A 312 -9.22 -33.25 20.05
C ASN A 312 -8.23 -33.36 21.25
N PRO A 313 -7.86 -32.24 21.89
CA PRO A 313 -6.81 -32.21 22.93
C PRO A 313 -7.17 -32.93 24.25
N SER A 314 -8.45 -33.17 24.53
CA SER A 314 -8.96 -33.76 25.78
C SER A 314 -8.54 -35.22 26.05
N HIS A 315 -7.63 -35.79 25.27
CA HIS A 315 -7.06 -37.14 25.47
C HIS A 315 -5.57 -37.13 25.86
N GLY A 316 -5.08 -36.01 26.40
CA GLY A 316 -3.67 -35.71 26.73
C GLY A 316 -2.86 -36.74 27.53
N ILE A 317 -3.47 -37.80 28.07
CA ILE A 317 -2.77 -38.83 28.85
C ILE A 317 -2.56 -40.14 28.06
N ARG A 318 -3.34 -40.42 27.00
CA ARG A 318 -3.21 -41.67 26.23
C ARG A 318 -2.17 -41.64 25.10
N LYS A 319 -1.55 -40.48 24.81
CA LYS A 319 -0.59 -40.32 23.70
C LYS A 319 0.78 -40.94 23.95
N HIS A 320 1.18 -41.15 25.20
CA HIS A 320 2.51 -41.68 25.53
C HIS A 320 2.65 -43.22 25.50
N LEU A 321 1.57 -43.95 25.21
CA LEU A 321 1.57 -45.43 25.15
C LEU A 321 1.45 -46.00 23.72
N GLY A 322 1.41 -45.15 22.69
CA GLY A 322 1.20 -45.55 21.29
C GLY A 322 2.46 -45.66 20.45
N GLY A 323 3.53 -46.29 20.95
CA GLY A 323 4.65 -46.71 20.11
C GLY A 323 4.24 -47.95 19.28
N LEU A 324 4.53 -47.94 17.98
CA LEU A 324 4.43 -49.08 17.05
C LEU A 324 3.09 -49.42 16.37
N VAL A 325 2.12 -48.51 16.25
CA VAL A 325 1.07 -48.65 15.22
C VAL A 325 1.35 -47.68 14.07
N ARG A 326 1.87 -48.21 12.96
CA ARG A 326 2.04 -47.47 11.70
C ARG A 326 0.63 -47.06 11.25
N LYS A 327 0.23 -45.81 11.49
CA LYS A 327 -1.08 -45.28 11.07
C LYS A 327 -1.24 -45.53 9.57
N LYS A 328 -2.27 -46.29 9.19
CA LYS A 328 -2.59 -46.56 7.78
C LYS A 328 -2.89 -45.22 7.11
N ILE A 329 -2.06 -44.84 6.15
CA ILE A 329 -2.21 -43.56 5.45
C ILE A 329 -3.48 -43.69 4.58
N PRO A 330 -4.44 -42.74 4.66
CA PRO A 330 -5.72 -42.86 3.97
C PRO A 330 -5.57 -42.88 2.44
N LYS A 331 -6.53 -43.48 1.74
CA LYS A 331 -6.58 -43.46 0.27
C LYS A 331 -7.20 -42.17 -0.28
N SER A 332 -8.00 -41.48 0.52
CA SER A 332 -8.67 -40.25 0.15
C SER A 332 -8.77 -39.30 1.33
N ALA A 333 -8.77 -38.00 1.04
CA ALA A 333 -8.89 -36.97 2.05
C ALA A 333 -9.61 -35.73 1.53
N TRP A 334 -10.43 -35.14 2.40
CA TRP A 334 -10.97 -33.80 2.26
C TRP A 334 -10.04 -32.78 2.91
N GLY A 335 -9.70 -31.74 2.15
CA GLY A 335 -9.14 -30.50 2.66
C GLY A 335 -10.20 -29.40 2.61
N ILE A 336 -10.44 -28.72 3.73
CA ILE A 336 -11.51 -27.72 3.87
C ILE A 336 -10.92 -26.39 4.35
N GLU A 337 -11.40 -25.28 3.80
CA GLU A 337 -11.07 -23.91 4.21
C GLU A 337 -12.37 -23.16 4.47
N VAL A 338 -12.51 -22.57 5.66
CA VAL A 338 -13.62 -21.66 5.96
C VAL A 338 -13.07 -20.24 6.05
N GLY A 339 -13.42 -19.43 5.07
CA GLY A 339 -13.05 -18.01 5.00
C GLY A 339 -14.24 -17.08 5.23
N SER A 340 -13.96 -15.78 5.27
CA SER A 340 -15.01 -14.77 5.49
C SER A 340 -16.00 -14.60 4.33
N THR A 341 -15.71 -15.17 3.16
CA THR A 341 -16.57 -15.13 1.97
C THR A 341 -17.26 -16.46 1.68
N GLY A 342 -17.00 -17.50 2.49
CA GLY A 342 -17.56 -18.82 2.26
C GLY A 342 -16.62 -19.97 2.63
N LEU A 343 -17.07 -21.18 2.31
CA LEU A 343 -16.33 -22.43 2.49
C LEU A 343 -15.86 -22.97 1.14
N LYS A 344 -14.62 -23.43 1.09
CA LYS A 344 -14.06 -24.21 -0.03
C LYS A 344 -13.63 -25.57 0.48
N ALA A 345 -13.75 -26.59 -0.35
CA ALA A 345 -13.24 -27.92 -0.04
C ALA A 345 -12.81 -28.65 -1.32
N VAL A 346 -11.79 -29.49 -1.21
CA VAL A 346 -11.31 -30.38 -2.28
C VAL A 346 -11.14 -31.79 -1.72
N ARG A 347 -11.57 -32.78 -2.49
CA ARG A 347 -11.32 -34.19 -2.21
C ARG A 347 -10.22 -34.70 -3.11
N LEU A 348 -9.16 -35.22 -2.50
CA LEU A 348 -8.10 -35.93 -3.19
C LEU A 348 -8.24 -37.43 -2.97
N GLU A 349 -7.91 -38.20 -3.99
CA GLU A 349 -7.80 -39.65 -3.94
C GLU A 349 -6.48 -40.10 -4.55
N ARG A 350 -5.88 -41.16 -4.01
CA ARG A 350 -4.73 -41.84 -4.62
C ARG A 350 -4.96 -43.34 -4.66
N GLU A 351 -4.41 -44.00 -5.68
CA GLU A 351 -4.57 -45.44 -5.86
C GLU A 351 -3.69 -46.24 -4.91
N GLN A 352 -2.45 -45.76 -4.72
CA GLN A 352 -1.41 -46.35 -3.90
C GLN A 352 -0.69 -45.25 -3.09
N PRO A 353 0.01 -45.58 -1.99
CA PRO A 353 0.63 -44.57 -1.12
C PRO A 353 1.53 -43.55 -1.84
N ASP A 354 2.31 -44.00 -2.82
CA ASP A 354 3.29 -43.16 -3.52
C ASP A 354 2.79 -42.63 -4.88
N ALA A 355 1.56 -43.00 -5.28
CA ALA A 355 0.98 -42.51 -6.52
C ALA A 355 0.57 -41.03 -6.38
N PRO A 356 0.80 -40.18 -7.39
CA PRO A 356 0.29 -38.82 -7.39
C PRO A 356 -1.22 -38.80 -7.17
N PRO A 357 -1.75 -37.94 -6.29
CA PRO A 357 -3.18 -37.88 -6.04
C PRO A 357 -3.91 -37.24 -7.23
N ARG A 358 -5.21 -37.52 -7.29
CA ARG A 358 -6.15 -36.90 -8.21
C ARG A 358 -7.21 -36.11 -7.45
N ILE A 359 -7.59 -34.95 -7.97
CA ILE A 359 -8.77 -34.21 -7.51
C ILE A 359 -10.01 -34.90 -8.07
N VAL A 360 -10.83 -35.46 -7.18
CA VAL A 360 -12.04 -36.21 -7.55
C VAL A 360 -13.33 -35.45 -7.25
N ASP A 361 -13.27 -34.45 -6.38
CA ASP A 361 -14.41 -33.60 -6.04
C ASP A 361 -13.95 -32.22 -5.50
N TYR A 362 -14.78 -31.19 -5.65
CA TYR A 362 -14.61 -29.91 -4.98
C TYR A 362 -15.96 -29.26 -4.66
N ILE A 363 -16.02 -28.57 -3.53
CA ILE A 363 -17.22 -27.88 -3.06
C ILE A 363 -16.88 -26.42 -2.78
N VAL A 364 -17.71 -25.51 -3.29
CA VAL A 364 -17.66 -24.08 -2.97
C VAL A 364 -19.02 -23.65 -2.46
N ILE A 365 -19.05 -23.02 -1.30
CA ILE A 365 -20.26 -22.47 -0.68
C ILE A 365 -19.98 -21.01 -0.37
N GLU A 366 -20.55 -20.12 -1.16
CA GLU A 366 -20.42 -18.68 -0.91
C GLU A 366 -21.35 -18.26 0.23
N THR A 367 -20.83 -17.43 1.13
CA THR A 367 -21.67 -16.75 2.11
C THR A 367 -22.49 -15.69 1.37
N LYS A 368 -23.81 -15.89 1.29
CA LYS A 368 -24.71 -14.78 0.91
C LYS A 368 -24.48 -13.65 1.92
N SER A 369 -24.48 -12.40 1.46
CA SER A 369 -24.48 -11.24 2.36
C SER A 369 -25.73 -11.30 3.24
N THR A 370 -25.68 -12.04 4.35
CA THR A 370 -26.76 -12.02 5.33
C THR A 370 -26.72 -10.68 6.04
N ALA A 371 -27.91 -10.20 6.40
CA ALA A 371 -28.10 -8.95 7.10
C ALA A 371 -27.12 -8.81 8.28
N ASP A 372 -26.73 -7.57 8.60
CA ASP A 372 -26.03 -7.25 9.83
C ASP A 372 -26.83 -7.82 11.02
N GLY A 373 -26.41 -8.96 11.57
CA GLY A 373 -27.19 -9.67 12.59
C GLY A 373 -26.67 -11.05 13.00
N ASP A 374 -26.22 -11.90 12.06
CA ASP A 374 -25.75 -13.25 12.42
C ASP A 374 -24.32 -13.23 12.98
N GLY A 375 -24.11 -13.91 14.11
CA GLY A 375 -22.79 -14.08 14.73
C GLY A 375 -21.83 -14.88 13.85
N ILE A 376 -20.52 -14.73 14.10
CA ILE A 376 -19.46 -15.47 13.35
C ILE A 376 -19.65 -16.98 13.50
N ALA A 377 -20.01 -17.46 14.70
CA ALA A 377 -20.24 -18.87 15.00
C ALA A 377 -21.42 -19.45 14.21
N ASP A 378 -22.53 -18.71 14.07
CA ASP A 378 -23.71 -19.17 13.32
C ASP A 378 -23.40 -19.33 11.83
N LYS A 379 -22.63 -18.38 11.27
CA LYS A 379 -22.15 -18.46 9.87
C LYS A 379 -21.24 -19.66 9.65
N LEU A 380 -20.32 -19.91 10.57
CA LEU A 380 -19.44 -21.08 10.54
C LEU A 380 -20.26 -22.38 10.56
N ALA A 381 -21.19 -22.51 11.50
CA ALA A 381 -22.05 -23.69 11.62
C ALA A 381 -22.90 -23.92 10.36
N ALA A 382 -23.49 -22.85 9.80
CA ALA A 382 -24.30 -22.93 8.58
C ALA A 382 -23.48 -23.40 7.37
N LEU A 383 -22.27 -22.87 7.18
CA LEU A 383 -21.38 -23.28 6.10
C LEU A 383 -20.97 -24.75 6.24
N LEU A 384 -20.63 -25.20 7.45
CA LEU A 384 -20.20 -26.57 7.72
C LEU A 384 -21.35 -27.57 7.55
N ARG A 385 -22.59 -27.22 7.96
CA ARG A 385 -23.78 -28.05 7.71
C ARG A 385 -24.01 -28.21 6.21
N ALA A 386 -24.04 -27.10 5.47
CA ALA A 386 -24.23 -27.12 4.03
C ALA A 386 -23.12 -27.88 3.29
N PHE A 387 -21.89 -27.91 3.81
CA PHE A 387 -20.83 -28.77 3.31
C PHE A 387 -21.11 -30.25 3.60
N SER A 388 -21.47 -30.59 4.84
CA SER A 388 -21.73 -31.97 5.26
C SER A 388 -22.92 -32.63 4.54
N GLU A 389 -23.89 -31.84 4.09
CA GLU A 389 -25.01 -32.30 3.25
C GLU A 389 -24.58 -32.68 1.82
N LYS A 390 -23.48 -32.09 1.33
CA LYS A 390 -22.97 -32.28 -0.04
C LYS A 390 -21.82 -33.28 -0.12
N ALA A 391 -20.99 -33.35 0.92
CA ALA A 391 -19.79 -34.17 0.94
C ALA A 391 -20.07 -35.59 1.48
N ASP A 392 -19.57 -36.62 0.79
CA ASP A 392 -19.41 -37.93 1.41
C ASP A 392 -18.14 -37.91 2.28
N LEU A 393 -18.33 -38.17 3.57
CA LEU A 393 -17.28 -38.11 4.59
C LEU A 393 -16.92 -39.51 5.16
N LYS A 394 -17.69 -40.56 4.85
CA LYS A 394 -17.64 -41.84 5.60
C LYS A 394 -16.33 -42.60 5.49
N VAL A 395 -15.61 -42.44 4.37
CA VAL A 395 -14.39 -43.20 4.05
C VAL A 395 -13.16 -42.31 3.92
N ASP A 396 -13.32 -41.02 4.18
CA ASP A 396 -12.32 -40.01 3.92
C ASP A 396 -11.70 -39.52 5.23
N ARG A 397 -10.40 -39.21 5.17
CA ARG A 397 -9.81 -38.38 6.21
C ARG A 397 -10.25 -36.94 5.99
N VAL A 398 -10.76 -36.26 7.01
CA VAL A 398 -11.26 -34.89 6.89
C VAL A 398 -10.38 -33.94 7.69
N CYS A 399 -9.73 -33.00 7.01
CA CYS A 399 -8.88 -31.99 7.63
C CYS A 399 -9.32 -30.59 7.21
N MET A 400 -9.23 -29.65 8.15
CA MET A 400 -9.52 -28.23 7.92
C MET A 400 -8.25 -27.40 8.02
N ALA A 401 -8.16 -26.34 7.22
CA ALA A 401 -7.11 -25.35 7.33
C ALA A 401 -7.33 -24.48 8.59
N MET A 402 -6.27 -24.22 9.35
CA MET A 402 -6.27 -23.28 10.46
C MET A 402 -5.90 -21.88 9.93
N PRO A 403 -6.78 -20.87 10.06
CA PRO A 403 -6.57 -19.53 9.49
C PRO A 403 -5.27 -18.87 9.95
N SER A 404 -4.53 -18.29 9.01
CA SER A 404 -3.20 -17.71 9.25
C SER A 404 -3.18 -16.47 10.15
N ASP A 405 -4.30 -15.76 10.31
CA ASP A 405 -4.46 -14.66 11.27
C ASP A 405 -4.64 -15.15 12.71
N LYS A 406 -4.84 -16.46 12.91
CA LYS A 406 -4.90 -17.13 14.21
C LYS A 406 -3.62 -17.89 14.55
N LEU A 407 -2.59 -17.79 13.71
CA LEU A 407 -1.31 -18.48 13.87
C LEU A 407 -0.22 -17.55 14.39
N LEU A 408 0.62 -18.06 15.28
CA LEU A 408 1.87 -17.45 15.70
C LEU A 408 3.02 -18.32 15.17
N VAL A 409 3.85 -17.76 14.29
CA VAL A 409 4.92 -18.51 13.62
C VAL A 409 6.29 -18.01 14.06
N ARG A 410 7.20 -18.95 14.33
CA ARG A 410 8.62 -18.66 14.63
C ARG A 410 9.51 -19.65 13.87
N THR A 411 10.38 -19.10 13.02
CA THR A 411 11.48 -19.84 12.41
C THR A 411 12.70 -19.77 13.33
N LEU A 412 13.38 -20.90 13.48
CA LEU A 412 14.54 -21.08 14.35
C LEU A 412 15.67 -21.73 13.56
N ARG A 413 16.89 -21.31 13.84
CA ARG A 413 18.12 -21.99 13.42
C ARG A 413 18.87 -22.41 14.66
N LEU A 414 19.03 -23.71 14.83
CA LEU A 414 19.60 -24.30 16.04
C LEU A 414 20.86 -25.10 15.69
N PRO A 415 21.85 -25.16 16.58
CA PRO A 415 23.00 -26.04 16.41
C PRO A 415 22.56 -27.50 16.23
N ALA A 416 23.05 -28.13 15.17
CA ALA A 416 22.84 -29.54 14.88
C ALA A 416 23.40 -30.37 16.05
N THR A 417 22.49 -30.91 16.84
CA THR A 417 22.77 -31.70 18.02
C THR A 417 21.86 -32.93 18.01
N ASP A 418 21.94 -33.77 19.05
CA ASP A 418 21.04 -34.93 19.19
C ASP A 418 19.56 -34.52 19.00
N PRO A 419 18.76 -35.29 18.24
CA PRO A 419 17.36 -34.95 17.94
C PRO A 419 16.50 -34.64 19.17
N ARG A 420 16.72 -35.30 20.31
CA ARG A 420 15.96 -35.03 21.54
C ARG A 420 16.33 -33.67 22.14
N LYS A 421 17.60 -33.30 22.05
CA LYS A 421 18.08 -31.98 22.49
C LYS A 421 17.56 -30.86 21.59
N LEU A 422 17.51 -31.09 20.28
CA LEU A 422 16.92 -30.14 19.32
C LEU A 422 15.44 -29.86 19.63
N VAL A 423 14.68 -30.93 19.88
CA VAL A 423 13.28 -30.88 20.32
C VAL A 423 13.13 -29.99 21.56
N SER A 424 13.89 -30.25 22.63
CA SER A 424 13.85 -29.43 23.85
C SER A 424 14.30 -27.97 23.61
N ALA A 425 15.29 -27.75 22.75
CA ALA A 425 15.76 -26.41 22.41
C ALA A 425 14.70 -25.60 21.65
N VAL A 426 13.98 -26.24 20.71
CA VAL A 426 12.83 -25.62 20.04
C VAL A 426 11.77 -25.21 21.06
N ASP A 427 11.39 -26.09 21.99
CA ASP A 427 10.36 -25.78 22.98
C ASP A 427 10.77 -24.59 23.89
N LEU A 428 12.03 -24.54 24.30
CA LEU A 428 12.57 -23.45 25.10
C LEU A 428 12.55 -22.11 24.34
N GLU A 429 13.04 -22.10 23.09
CA GLU A 429 13.03 -20.91 22.23
C GLU A 429 11.62 -20.41 21.94
N LEU A 430 10.69 -21.31 21.65
CA LEU A 430 9.29 -20.95 21.39
C LEU A 430 8.64 -20.36 22.64
N LYS A 431 8.90 -20.91 23.83
CA LYS A 431 8.40 -20.36 25.10
C LYS A 431 8.87 -18.92 25.35
N HIS A 432 10.10 -18.58 24.95
CA HIS A 432 10.61 -17.22 25.10
C HIS A 432 10.06 -16.23 24.05
N ARG A 433 9.69 -16.71 22.86
CA ARG A 433 9.30 -15.87 21.72
C ARG A 433 7.79 -15.72 21.52
N ILE A 434 6.99 -16.52 22.22
CA ILE A 434 5.52 -16.54 22.11
C ILE A 434 4.91 -16.01 23.42
N PRO A 435 4.14 -14.90 23.37
CA PRO A 435 3.68 -14.18 24.56
C PRO A 435 2.42 -14.81 25.19
N TYR A 436 2.37 -16.14 25.32
CA TYR A 436 1.27 -16.88 25.92
C TYR A 436 1.78 -18.09 26.71
N ALA A 437 1.03 -18.51 27.72
CA ALA A 437 1.32 -19.74 28.46
C ALA A 437 1.21 -20.97 27.54
N ALA A 438 2.03 -22.00 27.76
CA ALA A 438 2.07 -23.18 26.91
C ALA A 438 0.74 -23.95 26.91
N GLU A 439 0.01 -23.90 28.03
CA GLU A 439 -1.28 -24.55 28.24
C GLU A 439 -2.41 -23.88 27.45
N GLU A 440 -2.26 -22.59 27.11
CA GLU A 440 -3.21 -21.86 26.26
C GLU A 440 -2.99 -22.10 24.77
N LEU A 441 -1.94 -22.82 24.39
CA LEU A 441 -1.50 -22.96 23.01
C LEU A 441 -1.57 -24.41 22.52
N SER A 442 -2.19 -24.59 21.35
CA SER A 442 -1.96 -25.76 20.51
C SER A 442 -0.73 -25.49 19.64
N MET A 443 0.37 -26.18 19.93
CA MET A 443 1.66 -25.98 19.28
C MET A 443 1.99 -27.14 18.35
N VAL A 444 2.46 -26.81 17.15
CA VAL A 444 3.14 -27.75 16.26
C VAL A 444 4.56 -27.29 16.01
N ARG A 445 5.46 -28.25 15.86
CA ARG A 445 6.87 -28.00 15.57
C ARG A 445 7.37 -28.98 14.53
N HIS A 446 8.32 -28.53 13.74
CA HIS A 446 9.01 -29.37 12.79
C HIS A 446 10.48 -28.96 12.71
N ILE A 447 11.35 -29.96 12.74
CA ILE A 447 12.79 -29.81 12.53
C ILE A 447 13.04 -30.39 11.14
N PHE A 448 13.60 -29.59 10.26
CA PHE A 448 13.86 -29.99 8.89
C PHE A 448 15.13 -30.84 8.80
N ASP A 449 15.14 -31.76 7.85
CA ASP A 449 16.33 -32.50 7.49
C ASP A 449 17.43 -31.58 6.93
N SER A 450 18.68 -32.04 7.03
CA SER A 450 19.81 -31.37 6.40
C SER A 450 19.64 -31.33 4.91
N GLN A 451 20.06 -30.22 4.31
CA GLN A 451 20.09 -30.10 2.86
C GLN A 451 21.23 -30.96 2.28
N PRO A 452 21.01 -31.67 1.16
CA PRO A 452 22.03 -32.54 0.56
C PRO A 452 23.35 -31.83 0.25
N ASP A 453 23.29 -30.56 -0.15
CA ASP A 453 24.45 -29.73 -0.53
C ASP A 453 24.85 -28.69 0.55
N ALA A 454 24.39 -28.84 1.79
CA ALA A 454 24.76 -27.91 2.86
C ALA A 454 26.28 -27.95 3.10
N LYS A 455 26.98 -26.84 2.79
CA LYS A 455 28.41 -26.68 3.12
C LYS A 455 28.69 -26.71 4.63
N ASP A 456 27.66 -26.46 5.43
CA ASP A 456 27.70 -26.40 6.88
C ASP A 456 26.53 -27.21 7.47
N ASP A 457 26.81 -28.43 7.94
CA ASP A 457 25.82 -29.29 8.62
C ASP A 457 25.68 -28.95 10.11
N THR A 458 26.32 -27.86 10.59
CA THR A 458 26.31 -27.50 12.02
C THR A 458 25.01 -26.84 12.48
N LEU A 459 24.09 -26.51 11.56
CA LEU A 459 22.79 -25.91 11.88
C LEU A 459 21.63 -26.76 11.35
N ARG A 460 20.50 -26.68 12.05
CA ARG A 460 19.21 -27.27 11.67
C ARG A 460 18.16 -26.17 11.64
N ASN A 461 17.39 -26.11 10.56
CA ASN A 461 16.21 -25.26 10.50
C ASN A 461 15.08 -25.93 11.28
N ALA A 462 14.33 -25.13 12.02
CA ALA A 462 13.11 -25.57 12.67
C ALA A 462 12.04 -24.48 12.57
N ILE A 463 10.78 -24.90 12.64
CA ILE A 463 9.63 -24.00 12.68
C ILE A 463 8.70 -24.41 13.81
N GLY A 464 8.25 -23.43 14.58
CA GLY A 464 7.18 -23.55 15.56
C GLY A 464 5.97 -22.74 15.13
N ILE A 465 4.79 -23.34 15.19
CA ILE A 465 3.52 -22.70 14.85
C ILE A 465 2.53 -22.97 15.97
N ALA A 466 1.96 -21.91 16.53
CA ALA A 466 1.01 -21.98 17.62
C ALA A 466 -0.35 -21.38 17.22
N SER A 467 -1.42 -21.88 17.81
CA SER A 467 -2.69 -21.16 17.91
C SER A 467 -3.25 -21.27 19.33
N ARG A 468 -4.10 -20.34 19.74
CA ARG A 468 -4.81 -20.46 21.01
C ARG A 468 -5.73 -21.68 20.97
N VAL A 469 -5.73 -22.49 22.02
CA VAL A 469 -6.56 -23.70 22.12
C VAL A 469 -8.03 -23.41 21.82
N VAL A 470 -8.55 -22.26 22.28
CA VAL A 470 -9.93 -21.82 22.02
C VAL A 470 -10.27 -21.78 20.52
N HIS A 471 -9.36 -21.29 19.66
CA HIS A 471 -9.63 -21.24 18.22
C HIS A 471 -9.61 -22.63 17.57
N VAL A 472 -8.80 -23.54 18.10
CA VAL A 472 -8.71 -24.94 17.64
C VAL A 472 -9.97 -25.69 18.03
N GLU A 473 -10.41 -25.54 19.28
CA GLU A 473 -11.62 -26.15 19.80
C GLU A 473 -12.88 -25.62 19.11
N GLU A 474 -12.96 -24.31 18.85
CA GLU A 474 -14.08 -23.68 18.14
C GLU A 474 -14.32 -24.34 16.77
N LEU A 475 -13.28 -24.46 15.94
CA LEU A 475 -13.39 -25.08 14.60
C LEU A 475 -13.70 -26.58 14.68
N ALA A 476 -13.03 -27.31 15.58
CA ALA A 476 -13.23 -28.75 15.73
C ALA A 476 -14.65 -29.09 16.22
N THR A 477 -15.17 -28.30 17.17
CA THR A 477 -16.50 -28.47 17.74
C THR A 477 -17.56 -28.10 16.71
N ALA A 478 -17.42 -26.95 16.04
CA ALA A 478 -18.35 -26.54 14.99
C ALA A 478 -18.44 -27.57 13.85
N PHE A 479 -17.32 -28.19 13.46
CA PHE A 479 -17.32 -29.28 12.48
C PHE A 479 -18.04 -30.52 13.00
N THR A 480 -17.77 -30.91 14.24
CA THR A 480 -18.37 -32.10 14.86
C THR A 480 -19.88 -31.94 15.00
N ASP A 481 -20.34 -30.78 15.46
CA ASP A 481 -21.76 -30.47 15.63
C ASP A 481 -22.50 -30.38 14.29
N ALA A 482 -21.83 -29.89 13.24
CA ALA A 482 -22.43 -29.76 11.92
C ALA A 482 -22.50 -31.07 11.14
N SER A 483 -21.45 -31.90 11.22
CA SER A 483 -21.30 -33.12 10.39
C SER A 483 -21.63 -34.43 11.10
N GLY A 484 -21.70 -34.41 12.44
CA GLY A 484 -21.78 -35.62 13.27
C GLY A 484 -20.48 -36.45 13.30
N GLN A 485 -19.38 -35.96 12.72
CA GLN A 485 -18.10 -36.65 12.62
C GLN A 485 -16.98 -35.84 13.25
N ARG A 486 -15.99 -36.51 13.83
CA ARG A 486 -14.81 -35.83 14.39
C ARG A 486 -13.89 -35.39 13.26
N LEU A 487 -13.33 -34.19 13.40
CA LEU A 487 -12.29 -33.69 12.51
C LEU A 487 -10.96 -34.43 12.75
N ASP A 488 -10.31 -34.93 11.71
CA ASP A 488 -9.07 -35.71 11.82
C ASP A 488 -7.82 -34.83 12.05
N GLY A 489 -7.90 -33.54 11.71
CA GLY A 489 -6.79 -32.63 11.87
C GLY A 489 -7.10 -31.19 11.47
N LEU A 490 -6.42 -30.27 12.15
CA LEU A 490 -6.34 -28.86 11.78
C LEU A 490 -4.93 -28.60 11.23
N ILE A 491 -4.85 -28.19 9.96
CA ILE A 491 -3.59 -27.97 9.25
C ILE A 491 -3.34 -26.46 9.18
N PRO A 492 -2.28 -25.91 9.78
CA PRO A 492 -1.90 -24.51 9.58
C PRO A 492 -1.85 -24.12 8.09
N GLU A 493 -2.49 -23.01 7.71
CA GLU A 493 -2.54 -22.55 6.31
C GLU A 493 -1.14 -22.43 5.67
N ASN A 494 -0.14 -21.98 6.43
CA ASN A 494 1.23 -21.89 5.96
C ASN A 494 1.85 -23.27 5.67
N ILE A 495 1.54 -24.30 6.47
CA ILE A 495 1.94 -25.69 6.20
C ILE A 495 1.18 -26.24 4.99
N ALA A 496 -0.11 -25.96 4.85
CA ALA A 496 -0.90 -26.40 3.69
C ALA A 496 -0.32 -25.84 2.38
N LEU A 497 -0.07 -24.52 2.33
CA LEU A 497 0.54 -23.89 1.16
C LEU A 497 1.97 -24.38 0.91
N HIS A 498 2.78 -24.57 1.96
CA HIS A 498 4.13 -25.14 1.84
C HIS A 498 4.11 -26.59 1.31
N THR A 499 3.14 -27.39 1.74
CA THR A 499 2.93 -28.76 1.24
C THR A 499 2.61 -28.73 -0.25
N LEU A 500 1.68 -27.87 -0.69
CA LEU A 500 1.39 -27.70 -2.12
C LEU A 500 2.62 -27.23 -2.90
N LEU A 501 3.34 -26.23 -2.37
CA LEU A 501 4.55 -25.70 -2.99
C LEU A 501 5.59 -26.80 -3.24
N THR A 502 5.94 -27.56 -2.20
CA THR A 502 6.99 -28.58 -2.24
C THR A 502 6.58 -29.86 -2.97
N HIS A 503 5.30 -30.21 -2.93
CA HIS A 503 4.79 -31.37 -3.64
C HIS A 503 4.65 -31.10 -5.13
N ASP A 504 4.10 -29.95 -5.51
CA ASP A 504 3.48 -29.77 -6.82
C ASP A 504 4.08 -28.61 -7.62
N LEU A 505 4.80 -27.69 -6.97
CA LEU A 505 5.26 -26.45 -7.61
C LEU A 505 6.79 -26.27 -7.58
N ILE A 506 7.53 -27.16 -6.89
CA ILE A 506 9.00 -27.27 -6.95
C ILE A 506 9.36 -28.46 -7.85
N ASP A 507 10.14 -28.20 -8.90
CA ASP A 507 10.77 -29.24 -9.71
C ASP A 507 12.08 -29.69 -9.04
N SER A 508 12.30 -31.00 -8.94
CA SER A 508 13.24 -31.62 -7.98
C SER A 508 14.71 -31.41 -8.31
N ASP A 509 15.07 -30.93 -9.49
CA ASP A 509 16.46 -31.06 -9.96
C ASP A 509 17.40 -29.90 -9.61
N LYS A 510 16.91 -28.72 -9.14
CA LYS A 510 17.76 -27.58 -8.71
C LYS A 510 17.03 -26.71 -7.67
N GLU A 511 17.20 -26.99 -6.38
CA GLU A 511 16.49 -26.42 -5.21
C GLU A 511 16.59 -24.88 -5.02
N ARG A 512 16.07 -24.08 -5.95
CA ARG A 512 15.82 -22.66 -5.71
C ARG A 512 14.55 -22.51 -4.89
N ALA A 513 14.54 -21.56 -3.96
CA ALA A 513 13.36 -21.27 -3.18
C ALA A 513 12.24 -20.70 -4.07
N ILE A 514 11.00 -20.99 -3.68
CA ILE A 514 9.78 -20.49 -4.30
C ILE A 514 8.93 -19.79 -3.25
N GLY A 515 8.39 -18.63 -3.63
CA GLY A 515 7.46 -17.86 -2.82
C GLY A 515 6.03 -18.12 -3.28
N MET A 516 5.09 -18.02 -2.36
CA MET A 516 3.66 -17.98 -2.64
C MET A 516 3.03 -16.85 -1.85
N LEU A 517 2.32 -15.98 -2.55
CA LEU A 517 1.50 -14.93 -2.00
C LEU A 517 0.03 -15.34 -2.14
N TYR A 518 -0.58 -15.80 -1.05
CA TYR A 518 -2.01 -16.08 -0.99
C TYR A 518 -2.77 -14.83 -0.52
N LEU A 519 -3.62 -14.25 -1.37
CA LEU A 519 -4.48 -13.12 -0.99
C LEU A 519 -5.90 -13.59 -0.68
N GLY A 520 -6.25 -13.53 0.60
CA GLY A 520 -7.61 -13.75 1.10
C GLY A 520 -8.44 -12.46 1.10
N ALA A 521 -9.60 -12.54 1.75
CA ALA A 521 -10.53 -11.41 1.83
C ALA A 521 -10.14 -10.37 2.89
N ASN A 522 -9.73 -10.82 4.08
CA ASN A 522 -9.34 -9.94 5.19
C ASN A 522 -7.82 -9.85 5.39
N SER A 523 -7.10 -10.91 5.04
CA SER A 523 -5.67 -11.05 5.23
C SER A 523 -5.04 -11.71 4.02
N SER A 524 -3.73 -11.64 3.97
CA SER A 524 -2.91 -12.33 2.99
C SER A 524 -1.75 -13.01 3.71
N LEU A 525 -1.26 -14.09 3.10
CA LEU A 525 -0.22 -14.95 3.65
C LEU A 525 0.87 -15.12 2.60
N PHE A 526 2.09 -14.76 2.98
CA PHE A 526 3.28 -15.06 2.19
C PHE A 526 4.00 -16.27 2.79
N VAL A 527 4.28 -17.28 1.98
CA VAL A 527 5.07 -18.47 2.33
C VAL A 527 6.23 -18.56 1.35
N CYS A 528 7.46 -18.72 1.84
CA CYS A 528 8.65 -18.75 0.99
C CYS A 528 9.65 -19.77 1.49
N GLY A 529 10.11 -20.67 0.62
CA GLY A 529 11.11 -21.66 0.99
C GLY A 529 11.28 -22.81 0.01
N SER A 530 11.79 -23.92 0.55
CA SER A 530 12.06 -25.21 -0.12
C SER A 530 11.56 -26.36 0.76
N SER A 531 11.88 -27.62 0.42
CA SER A 531 11.54 -28.78 1.26
C SER A 531 12.26 -28.81 2.62
N TYR A 532 13.31 -28.02 2.82
CA TYR A 532 14.17 -28.08 4.02
C TYR A 532 14.11 -26.83 4.91
N HIS A 533 13.33 -25.84 4.49
CA HIS A 533 13.04 -24.65 5.29
C HIS A 533 11.90 -23.89 4.62
N PHE A 534 11.16 -23.14 5.42
CA PHE A 534 10.37 -22.02 4.89
C PHE A 534 10.18 -20.96 5.97
N ILE A 535 9.91 -19.74 5.50
CA ILE A 535 9.37 -18.66 6.32
C ILE A 535 7.91 -18.44 5.93
N SER A 536 7.14 -17.88 6.85
CA SER A 536 5.80 -17.41 6.53
C SER A 536 5.47 -16.14 7.29
N ARG A 537 4.76 -15.21 6.65
CA ARG A 537 4.27 -13.98 7.26
C ARG A 537 2.84 -13.71 6.81
N SER A 538 1.96 -13.49 7.78
CA SER A 538 0.60 -13.01 7.54
C SER A 538 0.53 -11.49 7.69
N PHE A 539 -0.28 -10.84 6.86
CA PHE A 539 -0.52 -9.40 6.90
C PHE A 539 -2.00 -9.09 6.73
N SER A 540 -2.47 -8.04 7.41
CA SER A 540 -3.87 -7.60 7.44
C SER A 540 -4.27 -6.79 6.20
N VAL A 541 -3.92 -7.32 5.02
CA VAL A 541 -4.28 -6.75 3.72
C VAL A 541 -4.98 -7.85 2.93
N GLY A 542 -6.21 -7.61 2.52
CA GLY A 542 -6.98 -8.55 1.68
C GLY A 542 -7.88 -7.80 0.72
N THR A 543 -8.71 -8.52 -0.05
CA THR A 543 -9.63 -7.89 -1.02
C THR A 543 -10.56 -6.85 -0.42
N ARG A 544 -10.92 -6.99 0.87
CA ARG A 544 -11.76 -6.05 1.60
C ARG A 544 -11.10 -4.68 1.76
N THR A 545 -9.77 -4.62 1.90
CA THR A 545 -9.01 -3.36 1.93
C THR A 545 -9.22 -2.60 0.61
N PHE A 546 -9.07 -3.29 -0.52
CA PHE A 546 -9.24 -2.70 -1.86
C PHE A 546 -10.68 -2.29 -2.13
N SER A 547 -11.66 -3.14 -1.82
CA SER A 547 -13.07 -2.81 -2.05
C SER A 547 -13.55 -1.66 -1.14
N GLN A 548 -13.00 -1.50 0.07
CA GLN A 548 -13.25 -0.33 0.91
C GLN A 548 -12.70 0.97 0.31
N LEU A 549 -11.47 0.94 -0.22
CA LEU A 549 -10.86 2.10 -0.89
C LEU A 549 -11.66 2.52 -2.12
N VAL A 550 -12.03 1.56 -2.97
CA VAL A 550 -12.87 1.79 -4.15
C VAL A 550 -14.26 2.30 -3.77
N ALA A 551 -14.91 1.69 -2.77
CA ALA A 551 -16.23 2.14 -2.29
C ALA A 551 -16.21 3.61 -1.86
N ARG A 552 -15.19 4.02 -1.10
CA ARG A 552 -15.00 5.41 -0.66
C ARG A 552 -14.76 6.35 -1.85
N ARG A 553 -13.85 5.99 -2.76
CA ARG A 553 -13.46 6.84 -3.89
C ARG A 553 -14.61 7.06 -4.87
N PHE A 554 -15.39 6.02 -5.15
CA PHE A 554 -16.48 6.04 -6.12
C PHE A 554 -17.86 6.25 -5.49
N LYS A 555 -17.93 6.44 -4.16
CA LYS A 555 -19.18 6.58 -3.39
C LYS A 555 -20.20 5.49 -3.74
N THR A 556 -19.76 4.23 -3.72
CA THR A 556 -20.57 3.06 -4.09
C THR A 556 -20.62 2.03 -2.96
N THR A 557 -21.47 1.01 -3.09
CA THR A 557 -21.61 -0.06 -2.09
C THR A 557 -20.38 -0.98 -2.08
N HIS A 558 -20.15 -1.68 -0.96
CA HIS A 558 -19.07 -2.68 -0.88
C HIS A 558 -19.22 -3.78 -1.94
N GLU A 559 -20.44 -4.21 -2.26
CA GLU A 559 -20.67 -5.23 -3.27
C GLU A 559 -20.25 -4.76 -4.67
N THR A 560 -20.66 -3.55 -5.06
CA THR A 560 -20.27 -2.95 -6.35
C THR A 560 -18.76 -2.72 -6.40
N ALA A 561 -18.18 -2.18 -5.33
CA ALA A 561 -16.73 -1.98 -5.25
C ALA A 561 -15.95 -3.30 -5.32
N ASN A 562 -16.45 -4.37 -4.69
CA ASN A 562 -15.85 -5.70 -4.77
C ASN A 562 -15.91 -6.27 -6.20
N LYS A 563 -16.97 -6.01 -6.97
CA LYS A 563 -17.00 -6.36 -8.40
C LYS A 563 -15.99 -5.53 -9.22
N LEU A 564 -15.86 -4.24 -8.90
CA LEU A 564 -14.94 -3.33 -9.61
C LEU A 564 -13.46 -3.68 -9.44
N ILE A 565 -13.02 -4.17 -8.27
CA ILE A 565 -11.61 -4.56 -8.07
C ILE A 565 -11.18 -5.76 -8.94
N PHE A 566 -12.13 -6.57 -9.40
CA PHE A 566 -11.87 -7.69 -10.32
C PHE A 566 -12.22 -7.36 -11.77
N ASN A 567 -13.07 -6.36 -12.00
CA ASN A 567 -13.44 -5.89 -13.34
C ASN A 567 -13.70 -4.37 -13.35
N PRO A 568 -12.69 -3.55 -13.68
CA PRO A 568 -12.81 -2.09 -13.67
C PRO A 568 -13.44 -1.54 -14.95
N ALA A 569 -13.91 -2.39 -15.87
CA ALA A 569 -14.54 -1.94 -17.11
C ALA A 569 -15.67 -0.90 -16.92
N PRO A 570 -16.55 -1.02 -15.90
CA PRO A 570 -17.60 -0.03 -15.64
C PRO A 570 -17.10 1.32 -15.09
N ALA A 571 -15.85 1.41 -14.61
CA ALA A 571 -15.33 2.66 -14.09
C ALA A 571 -15.17 3.69 -15.22
N LYS A 572 -15.63 4.94 -15.02
CA LYS A 572 -15.52 5.99 -16.06
C LYS A 572 -14.07 6.18 -16.55
N ARG A 573 -13.10 6.09 -15.64
CA ARG A 573 -11.66 6.27 -15.90
C ARG A 573 -10.84 5.23 -15.15
N LEU A 574 -9.91 4.58 -15.85
CA LEU A 574 -9.01 3.59 -15.23
C LEU A 574 -7.99 4.29 -14.34
N SER A 575 -7.51 5.48 -14.72
CA SER A 575 -6.64 6.32 -13.90
C SER A 575 -7.24 6.55 -12.49
N ALA A 576 -8.49 7.00 -12.42
CA ALA A 576 -9.17 7.21 -11.14
C ALA A 576 -9.39 5.92 -10.33
N PHE A 577 -9.54 4.78 -10.99
CA PHE A 577 -9.64 3.47 -10.32
C PHE A 577 -8.29 3.06 -9.74
N TYR A 578 -7.20 3.22 -10.50
CA TYR A 578 -5.84 2.91 -10.03
C TYR A 578 -5.41 3.84 -8.89
N ASP A 579 -5.72 5.14 -8.97
CA ASP A 579 -5.55 6.09 -7.86
C ASP A 579 -6.27 5.61 -6.58
N ALA A 580 -7.41 4.93 -6.73
CA ALA A 580 -8.18 4.42 -5.58
C ALA A 580 -7.51 3.22 -4.90
N ILE A 581 -6.94 2.29 -5.67
CA ILE A 581 -6.35 1.05 -5.13
C ILE A 581 -4.87 1.20 -4.74
N GLU A 582 -4.20 2.28 -5.18
CA GLU A 582 -2.79 2.54 -4.91
C GLU A 582 -2.41 2.40 -3.42
N PRO A 583 -3.18 2.96 -2.45
CA PRO A 583 -2.79 2.83 -1.04
C PRO A 583 -2.79 1.38 -0.54
N GLY A 584 -3.70 0.55 -1.06
CA GLY A 584 -3.75 -0.88 -0.74
C GLY A 584 -2.57 -1.65 -1.36
N MET A 585 -2.16 -1.27 -2.57
CA MET A 585 -0.99 -1.85 -3.23
C MET A 585 0.30 -1.46 -2.52
N ALA A 586 0.47 -0.20 -2.13
CA ALA A 586 1.64 0.27 -1.39
C ALA A 586 1.81 -0.46 -0.05
N LEU A 587 0.70 -0.74 0.64
CA LEU A 587 0.72 -1.52 1.89
C LEU A 587 1.16 -2.97 1.64
N LEU A 588 0.60 -3.62 0.62
CA LEU A 588 0.97 -4.99 0.24
C LEU A 588 2.45 -5.08 -0.18
N GLU A 589 2.91 -4.15 -1.02
CA GLU A 589 4.29 -4.05 -1.44
C GLU A 589 5.25 -3.91 -0.25
N LYS A 590 4.92 -3.03 0.70
CA LYS A 590 5.71 -2.84 1.91
C LYS A 590 5.86 -4.15 2.70
N GLU A 591 4.76 -4.88 2.94
CA GLU A 591 4.80 -6.15 3.68
C GLU A 591 5.59 -7.23 2.92
N LEU A 592 5.47 -7.28 1.59
CA LEU A 592 6.24 -8.20 0.75
C LEU A 592 7.74 -7.85 0.74
N LYS A 593 8.11 -6.57 0.59
CA LYS A 593 9.51 -6.12 0.69
C LYS A 593 10.14 -6.54 1.99
N GLN A 594 9.44 -6.33 3.11
CA GLN A 594 9.93 -6.76 4.42
C GLN A 594 10.06 -8.28 4.53
N SER A 595 9.09 -9.03 3.99
CA SER A 595 9.13 -10.50 4.00
C SER A 595 10.31 -11.04 3.19
N LEU A 596 10.56 -10.48 2.01
CA LEU A 596 11.69 -10.84 1.14
C LEU A 596 13.03 -10.46 1.78
N GLN A 597 13.10 -9.30 2.42
CA GLN A 597 14.29 -8.89 3.19
C GLN A 597 14.58 -9.86 4.34
N SER A 598 13.57 -10.25 5.12
CA SER A 598 13.71 -11.26 6.17
C SER A 598 14.20 -12.58 5.59
N TYR A 599 13.61 -13.04 4.48
CA TYR A 599 14.04 -14.27 3.81
C TYR A 599 15.50 -14.20 3.37
N ASN A 600 15.88 -13.16 2.63
CA ASN A 600 17.23 -13.01 2.10
C ASN A 600 18.28 -12.82 3.20
N SER A 601 17.91 -12.22 4.34
CA SER A 601 18.81 -12.11 5.50
C SER A 601 19.08 -13.45 6.17
N GLU A 602 18.09 -14.36 6.15
CA GLU A 602 18.21 -15.68 6.77
C GLU A 602 18.80 -16.70 5.79
N PHE A 603 18.36 -16.72 4.53
CA PHE A 603 18.69 -17.73 3.50
C PHE A 603 19.36 -17.11 2.26
N ALA A 604 20.40 -16.29 2.46
CA ALA A 604 21.09 -15.56 1.39
C ALA A 604 21.67 -16.46 0.28
N GLU A 605 22.06 -17.68 0.63
CA GLU A 605 22.62 -18.70 -0.25
C GLU A 605 21.59 -19.32 -1.21
N ARG A 606 20.30 -19.07 -1.01
CA ARG A 606 19.19 -19.62 -1.79
C ARG A 606 18.24 -18.53 -2.24
N PRO A 607 18.63 -17.70 -3.22
CA PRO A 607 17.77 -16.64 -3.70
C PRO A 607 16.45 -17.20 -4.24
N LEU A 608 15.39 -16.45 -3.99
CA LEU A 608 14.07 -16.72 -4.49
C LEU A 608 14.06 -16.70 -6.02
N SER A 609 13.53 -17.74 -6.66
CA SER A 609 13.47 -17.81 -8.12
C SER A 609 12.19 -17.21 -8.70
N ARG A 610 11.06 -17.44 -8.02
CA ARG A 610 9.74 -16.99 -8.45
C ARG A 610 8.76 -16.86 -7.29
N ILE A 611 7.72 -16.06 -7.48
CA ILE A 611 6.58 -15.88 -6.58
C ILE A 611 5.30 -16.30 -7.29
N ILE A 612 4.54 -17.17 -6.65
CA ILE A 612 3.23 -17.64 -7.11
C ILE A 612 2.13 -16.84 -6.43
N VAL A 613 1.22 -16.24 -7.19
CA VAL A 613 0.07 -15.51 -6.66
C VAL A 613 -1.14 -16.41 -6.59
N ALA A 614 -1.67 -16.60 -5.38
CA ALA A 614 -2.78 -17.47 -5.05
C ALA A 614 -3.92 -16.72 -4.34
N GLY A 615 -5.02 -17.41 -4.09
CA GLY A 615 -6.21 -16.85 -3.44
C GLY A 615 -7.08 -16.02 -4.36
N GLY A 616 -8.27 -15.67 -3.85
CA GLY A 616 -9.25 -14.87 -4.58
C GLY A 616 -8.76 -13.45 -4.88
N GLY A 617 -7.96 -12.87 -3.97
CA GLY A 617 -7.39 -11.54 -4.17
C GLY A 617 -6.30 -11.47 -5.22
N GLY A 618 -5.73 -12.60 -5.65
CA GLY A 618 -4.79 -12.61 -6.75
C GLY A 618 -5.39 -12.26 -8.11
N ASP A 619 -6.72 -12.19 -8.22
CA ASP A 619 -7.43 -11.70 -9.42
C ASP A 619 -7.67 -10.19 -9.39
N ILE A 620 -7.22 -9.47 -8.35
CA ILE A 620 -7.28 -8.01 -8.33
C ILE A 620 -6.55 -7.49 -9.56
N VAL A 621 -7.24 -6.67 -10.34
CA VAL A 621 -6.72 -6.15 -11.59
C VAL A 621 -5.48 -5.30 -11.36
N GLY A 622 -4.46 -5.48 -12.21
CA GLY A 622 -3.18 -4.78 -12.08
C GLY A 622 -2.26 -5.27 -10.96
N LEU A 623 -2.69 -6.17 -10.08
CA LEU A 623 -1.90 -6.64 -8.94
C LEU A 623 -0.53 -7.18 -9.36
N MET A 624 -0.51 -8.19 -10.24
CA MET A 624 0.75 -8.81 -10.67
C MET A 624 1.64 -7.81 -11.41
N ASN A 625 1.06 -6.97 -12.26
CA ASN A 625 1.78 -5.95 -13.01
C ASN A 625 2.41 -4.89 -12.10
N GLN A 626 1.70 -4.50 -11.03
CA GLN A 626 2.22 -3.53 -10.07
C GLN A 626 3.31 -4.13 -9.19
N LEU A 627 3.09 -5.32 -8.63
CA LEU A 627 4.07 -6.00 -7.78
C LEU A 627 5.36 -6.31 -8.56
N ALA A 628 5.26 -6.77 -9.80
CA ALA A 628 6.43 -7.09 -10.61
C ALA A 628 7.21 -5.86 -11.13
N ARG A 629 6.64 -4.66 -11.04
CA ARG A 629 7.36 -3.41 -11.33
C ARG A 629 8.06 -2.85 -10.10
N SER A 630 7.53 -3.12 -8.90
CA SER A 630 8.00 -2.49 -7.67
C SER A 630 8.91 -3.37 -6.81
N LEU A 631 8.92 -4.67 -7.06
CA LEU A 631 9.76 -5.71 -6.44
C LEU A 631 10.69 -6.32 -7.50
#